data_AF-A0A7V1L0G9-F1
#
_entry.id   AF-A0A7V1L0G9-F1
#
_cell.length_a   1.000
_cell.length_b   1.000
_cell.length_c   1.000
_cell.angle_alpha   90.00
_cell.angle_beta   90.00
_cell.angle_gamma   90.00
#
_symmetry.space_group_name_H-M   'P 1'
#
loop_
_entity.id
_entity.type
_entity.pdbx_description
1 polymer ?
#
loop_
_entity_poly.entity_id
_entity_poly.type
_entity_poly.pdbx_seq_one_letter_code
_entity_poly.pdbx_strand_id
1 'polypeptide(L)'
;MASINEFLKKVFLGNVSIDDGYIESGYKEQLSYLKKVWKDKTYGVERIVRLAICLIQFVYPTIFIRSIFGVLGARARKVAVEGYIVLKVFFPLVVLFSGIYHYSVVIVIIVYLLSETLFHILGLIFLSDLHPFSISYRRSILLLFLHYLEVVFDFSVIYTAFDLLNKKLSPLSALYFSFVTNTTLGYGDIYPKSTSGQIAVIAQLIIFIMFVILFIDYFSSKSK
;
A
#
# COMPACT_ATOMS: atom_id res chain seq x y z
N MET A 1 17.38 -30.05 -17.92
CA MET A 1 16.16 -29.48 -17.33
C MET A 1 16.57 -28.59 -16.18
N ALA A 2 16.46 -27.27 -16.29
CA ALA A 2 16.64 -26.40 -15.13
C ALA A 2 15.59 -26.78 -14.08
N SER A 3 16.00 -27.07 -12.85
CA SER A 3 15.04 -27.41 -11.80
C SER A 3 14.01 -26.27 -11.64
N ILE A 4 12.77 -26.58 -11.28
CA ILE A 4 11.73 -25.56 -10.99
C ILE A 4 12.28 -24.46 -10.05
N ASN A 5 13.18 -24.84 -9.15
CA ASN A 5 13.84 -23.94 -8.22
C ASN A 5 14.79 -22.94 -8.92
N GLU A 6 15.52 -23.36 -9.96
CA GLU A 6 16.32 -22.45 -10.79
C GLU A 6 15.45 -21.51 -11.64
N PHE A 7 14.34 -22.01 -12.17
CA PHE A 7 13.39 -21.18 -12.90
C PHE A 7 12.78 -20.10 -11.99
N LEU A 8 12.29 -20.48 -10.80
CA LEU A 8 11.76 -19.54 -9.81
C LEU A 8 12.83 -18.54 -9.35
N LYS A 9 14.06 -18.99 -9.10
CA LYS A 9 15.17 -18.08 -8.79
C LYS A 9 15.40 -17.07 -9.91
N LYS A 10 15.41 -17.48 -11.18
CA LYS A 10 15.60 -16.57 -12.32
C LYS A 10 14.45 -15.57 -12.48
N VAL A 11 13.21 -16.00 -12.25
CA VAL A 11 12.02 -15.14 -12.34
C VAL A 11 12.03 -14.06 -11.25
N PHE A 12 12.32 -14.42 -10.00
CA PHE A 12 12.24 -13.49 -8.87
C PHE A 12 13.54 -12.70 -8.63
N LEU A 13 14.72 -13.31 -8.85
CA LEU A 13 16.03 -12.71 -8.52
C LEU A 13 16.79 -12.19 -9.75
N GLY A 14 16.35 -12.51 -10.97
CA GLY A 14 16.98 -12.08 -12.22
C GLY A 14 18.33 -12.76 -12.52
N ASN A 15 18.99 -12.32 -13.58
CA ASN A 15 20.21 -12.95 -14.14
C ASN A 15 21.54 -12.32 -13.68
N VAL A 16 21.53 -11.30 -12.81
CA VAL A 16 22.74 -10.49 -12.52
C VAL A 16 23.28 -10.79 -11.12
N SER A 17 24.57 -11.10 -11.02
CA SER A 17 25.33 -11.18 -9.76
C SER A 17 25.90 -9.81 -9.41
N ILE A 18 25.18 -9.03 -8.59
CA ILE A 18 25.75 -7.87 -7.89
C ILE A 18 25.98 -8.27 -6.44
N ASP A 19 27.14 -7.90 -5.92
CA ASP A 19 27.61 -8.16 -4.57
C ASP A 19 26.55 -7.73 -3.53
N ASP A 20 25.89 -8.72 -2.90
CA ASP A 20 24.85 -8.48 -1.90
C ASP A 20 25.54 -8.13 -0.57
N GLY A 21 26.09 -6.91 -0.49
CA GLY A 21 26.60 -6.37 0.78
C GLY A 21 25.53 -6.43 1.87
N TYR A 22 25.95 -6.72 3.11
CA TYR A 22 25.06 -6.79 4.28
C TYR A 22 24.19 -5.53 4.37
N ILE A 23 22.88 -5.72 4.48
CA ILE A 23 21.92 -4.61 4.60
C ILE A 23 21.48 -4.47 6.03
N GLU A 24 21.50 -3.23 6.53
CA GLU A 24 21.00 -2.91 7.85
C GLU A 24 19.56 -3.39 8.03
N SER A 25 19.26 -3.87 9.24
CA SER A 25 17.90 -4.26 9.64
C SER A 25 16.90 -3.13 9.35
N GLY A 26 15.72 -3.47 8.83
CA GLY A 26 14.66 -2.51 8.49
C GLY A 26 14.33 -1.53 9.64
N TYR A 27 14.40 -1.98 10.89
CA TYR A 27 14.20 -1.13 12.07
C TYR A 27 15.32 -0.09 12.27
N LYS A 28 16.59 -0.47 12.01
CA LYS A 28 17.73 0.46 12.12
C LYS A 28 17.65 1.53 11.03
N GLU A 29 17.28 1.13 9.82
CA GLU A 29 17.06 2.04 8.71
C GLU A 29 15.91 3.02 9.00
N GLN A 30 14.79 2.52 9.56
CA GLN A 30 13.69 3.38 9.98
C GLN A 30 14.11 4.40 11.06
N LEU A 31 14.91 3.95 12.03
CA LEU A 31 15.45 4.84 13.05
C LEU A 31 16.39 5.91 12.44
N SER A 32 17.13 5.55 11.39
CA SER A 32 17.95 6.49 10.63
C SER A 32 17.09 7.56 9.96
N TYR A 33 15.96 7.19 9.33
CA TYR A 33 15.02 8.15 8.76
C TYR A 33 14.42 9.08 9.81
N LEU A 34 13.98 8.54 10.95
CA LEU A 34 13.47 9.35 12.05
C LEU A 34 14.52 10.36 12.54
N LYS A 35 15.79 9.94 12.67
CA LYS A 35 16.91 10.83 13.04
C LYS A 35 17.18 11.90 11.98
N LYS A 36 17.04 11.58 10.69
CA LYS A 36 17.18 12.55 9.59
C LYS A 36 16.07 13.60 9.66
N VAL A 37 14.80 13.20 9.78
CA VAL A 37 13.67 14.12 9.94
C VAL A 37 13.84 14.98 11.20
N TRP A 38 14.32 14.41 12.31
CA TRP A 38 14.53 15.15 13.55
C TRP A 38 15.56 16.28 13.43
N LYS A 39 16.61 16.06 12.63
CA LYS A 39 17.70 17.02 12.40
C LYS A 39 17.44 17.98 11.24
N ASP A 40 16.35 17.76 10.49
CA ASP A 40 16.01 18.58 9.34
C ASP A 40 15.55 19.99 9.75
N LYS A 41 15.67 20.93 8.81
CA LYS A 41 15.29 22.34 8.94
C LYS A 41 13.78 22.58 8.79
N THR A 42 12.99 21.53 8.53
CA THR A 42 11.54 21.64 8.44
C THR A 42 10.91 22.12 9.75
N TYR A 43 9.85 22.91 9.64
CA TYR A 43 9.18 23.56 10.77
C TYR A 43 7.66 23.52 10.63
N GLY A 44 6.95 23.77 11.74
CA GLY A 44 5.49 23.81 11.77
C GLY A 44 4.83 22.46 11.47
N VAL A 45 3.72 22.51 10.71
CA VAL A 45 2.86 21.36 10.42
C VAL A 45 3.59 20.28 9.63
N GLU A 46 4.45 20.66 8.67
CA GLU A 46 5.22 19.72 7.86
C GLU A 46 6.09 18.80 8.73
N ARG A 47 6.80 19.37 9.72
CA ARG A 47 7.64 18.60 10.64
C ARG A 47 6.82 17.60 11.46
N ILE A 48 5.66 18.03 11.96
CA ILE A 48 4.76 17.17 12.76
C ILE A 48 4.29 15.98 11.92
N VAL A 49 3.84 16.24 10.69
CA VAL A 49 3.36 15.20 9.76
C VAL A 49 4.48 14.21 9.43
N ARG A 50 5.68 14.68 9.07
CA ARG A 50 6.83 13.82 8.74
C ARG A 50 7.24 12.92 9.90
N LEU A 51 7.28 13.46 11.12
CA LEU A 51 7.58 12.68 12.32
C LEU A 51 6.48 11.66 12.63
N ALA A 52 5.21 12.03 12.53
CA ALA A 52 4.08 11.13 12.75
C ALA A 52 4.13 9.94 11.78
N ILE A 53 4.39 10.20 10.50
CA ILE A 53 4.54 9.16 9.47
C ILE A 53 5.73 8.24 9.79
N CYS A 54 6.89 8.79 10.16
CA CYS A 54 8.05 7.95 10.51
C CYS A 54 7.80 7.07 11.74
N LEU A 55 7.09 7.58 12.75
CA LEU A 55 6.79 6.87 13.99
C LEU A 55 5.76 5.76 13.79
N ILE A 56 4.67 6.03 13.07
CA ILE A 56 3.62 5.03 12.88
C ILE A 56 4.09 3.84 12.04
N GLN A 57 5.06 4.05 11.14
CA GLN A 57 5.62 2.98 10.32
C GLN A 57 6.26 1.84 11.12
N PHE A 58 6.71 2.08 12.36
CA PHE A 58 7.25 1.03 13.25
C PHE A 58 6.23 -0.05 13.61
N VAL A 59 4.94 0.28 13.57
CA VAL A 59 3.84 -0.63 13.91
C VAL A 59 3.50 -1.56 12.76
N TYR A 60 3.90 -1.23 11.53
CA TYR A 60 3.44 -1.94 10.34
C TYR A 60 4.30 -3.17 9.97
N PRO A 61 3.68 -4.23 9.39
CA PRO A 61 4.38 -5.48 9.09
C PRO A 61 5.47 -5.30 8.03
N THR A 62 5.37 -4.28 7.16
CA THR A 62 6.41 -3.98 6.17
C THR A 62 7.80 -3.86 6.78
N ILE A 63 7.97 -3.22 7.96
CA ILE A 63 9.29 -3.08 8.58
C ILE A 63 9.80 -4.43 9.11
N PHE A 64 8.90 -5.24 9.66
CA PHE A 64 9.22 -6.59 10.11
C PHE A 64 9.72 -7.46 8.95
N ILE A 65 9.01 -7.44 7.81
CA ILE A 65 9.41 -8.15 6.59
C ILE A 65 10.77 -7.64 6.08
N ARG A 66 10.98 -6.32 6.08
CA ARG A 66 12.27 -5.71 5.71
C ARG A 66 13.41 -6.16 6.62
N SER A 67 13.14 -6.35 7.91
CA SER A 67 14.13 -6.79 8.90
C SER A 67 14.53 -8.25 8.72
N ILE A 68 13.55 -9.16 8.58
CA ILE A 68 13.80 -10.60 8.41
C ILE A 68 14.52 -10.87 7.09
N PHE A 69 13.98 -10.36 5.98
CA PHE A 69 14.52 -10.64 4.65
C PHE A 69 15.73 -9.77 4.31
N GLY A 70 16.04 -8.75 5.11
CA GLY A 70 17.26 -7.95 5.01
C GLY A 70 18.53 -8.76 5.27
N VAL A 71 18.46 -9.78 6.13
CA VAL A 71 19.58 -10.69 6.42
C VAL A 71 19.99 -11.52 5.19
N LEU A 72 19.03 -11.76 4.30
CA LEU A 72 19.23 -12.52 3.05
C LEU A 72 19.67 -11.62 1.88
N GLY A 73 19.90 -10.32 2.11
CA GLY A 73 20.38 -9.35 1.11
C GLY A 73 19.29 -8.44 0.51
N ALA A 74 19.73 -7.46 -0.30
CA ALA A 74 18.86 -6.43 -0.91
C ALA A 74 17.73 -6.98 -1.74
N ARG A 75 18.06 -8.02 -2.51
CA ARG A 75 17.15 -8.58 -3.50
C ARG A 75 16.05 -9.38 -2.82
N ALA A 76 16.43 -10.27 -1.90
CA ALA A 76 15.48 -11.02 -1.09
C ALA A 76 14.53 -10.09 -0.34
N ARG A 77 15.06 -9.03 0.29
CA ARG A 77 14.25 -8.00 0.94
C ARG A 77 13.24 -7.33 0.01
N LYS A 78 13.66 -6.90 -1.18
CA LYS A 78 12.77 -6.26 -2.17
C LYS A 78 11.67 -7.22 -2.63
N VAL A 79 12.05 -8.42 -3.05
CA VAL A 79 11.10 -9.45 -3.52
C VAL A 79 10.11 -9.84 -2.41
N ALA A 80 10.55 -9.95 -1.16
CA ALA A 80 9.66 -10.25 -0.04
C ALA A 80 8.62 -9.14 0.20
N VAL A 81 9.04 -7.86 0.11
CA VAL A 81 8.10 -6.73 0.21
C VAL A 81 7.14 -6.70 -0.98
N GLU A 82 7.62 -6.94 -2.21
CA GLU A 82 6.76 -7.03 -3.40
C GLU A 82 5.75 -8.17 -3.26
N GLY A 83 6.18 -9.35 -2.78
CA GLY A 83 5.30 -10.49 -2.50
C GLY A 83 4.25 -10.18 -1.42
N TYR A 84 4.63 -9.46 -0.37
CA TYR A 84 3.70 -9.00 0.66
C TYR A 84 2.63 -8.07 0.10
N ILE A 85 3.00 -7.10 -0.73
CA ILE A 85 2.04 -6.19 -1.38
C ILE A 85 1.06 -7.00 -2.24
N VAL A 86 1.55 -7.97 -3.02
CA VAL A 86 0.68 -8.85 -3.81
C VAL A 86 -0.28 -9.64 -2.92
N LEU A 87 0.18 -10.19 -1.79
CA LEU A 87 -0.68 -10.88 -0.84
C LEU A 87 -1.75 -9.94 -0.26
N LYS A 88 -1.39 -8.69 0.07
CA LYS A 88 -2.35 -7.68 0.52
C LYS A 88 -3.40 -7.37 -0.52
N VAL A 89 -3.06 -7.32 -1.81
CA VAL A 89 -4.06 -7.11 -2.88
C VAL A 89 -5.05 -8.27 -2.96
N PHE A 90 -4.59 -9.51 -2.83
CA PHE A 90 -5.48 -10.67 -2.94
C PHE A 90 -6.29 -10.93 -1.66
N PHE A 91 -5.81 -10.50 -0.51
CA PHE A 91 -6.46 -10.79 0.78
C PHE A 91 -7.91 -10.27 0.86
N PRO A 92 -8.24 -9.02 0.51
CA PRO A 92 -9.62 -8.51 0.53
C PRO A 92 -10.52 -9.24 -0.47
N LEU A 93 -9.98 -9.67 -1.62
CA LEU A 93 -10.74 -10.49 -2.58
C LEU A 93 -11.13 -11.83 -1.95
N VAL A 94 -10.18 -12.53 -1.33
CA VAL A 94 -10.47 -13.78 -0.61
C VAL A 94 -11.51 -13.54 0.47
N VAL A 95 -11.37 -12.48 1.26
CA VAL A 95 -12.31 -12.10 2.32
C VAL A 95 -13.73 -11.88 1.76
N LEU A 96 -13.84 -11.15 0.66
CA LEU A 96 -15.11 -10.78 0.03
C LEU A 96 -15.83 -11.99 -0.58
N PHE A 97 -15.11 -12.83 -1.34
CA PHE A 97 -15.70 -13.99 -2.03
C PHE A 97 -15.98 -15.18 -1.11
N SER A 98 -15.22 -15.34 -0.03
CA SER A 98 -15.48 -16.40 0.97
C SER A 98 -16.54 -16.02 2.00
N GLY A 99 -16.90 -14.74 2.10
CA GLY A 99 -17.90 -14.27 3.08
C GLY A 99 -17.37 -14.13 4.50
N ILE A 100 -16.06 -14.27 4.75
CA ILE A 100 -15.49 -14.18 6.10
C ILE A 100 -15.43 -12.76 6.67
N TYR A 101 -15.90 -11.75 5.93
CA TYR A 101 -16.01 -10.37 6.38
C TYR A 101 -16.97 -10.17 7.56
N HIS A 102 -17.76 -11.19 7.94
CA HIS A 102 -18.59 -11.16 9.15
C HIS A 102 -17.78 -11.18 10.45
N TYR A 103 -16.55 -11.69 10.43
CA TYR A 103 -15.71 -11.75 11.62
C TYR A 103 -15.05 -10.39 11.87
N SER A 104 -15.32 -9.77 13.02
CA SER A 104 -14.77 -8.45 13.37
C SER A 104 -13.23 -8.41 13.32
N VAL A 105 -12.56 -9.52 13.64
CA VAL A 105 -11.10 -9.64 13.55
C VAL A 105 -10.61 -9.44 12.11
N VAL A 106 -11.31 -9.99 11.12
CA VAL A 106 -10.96 -9.83 9.70
C VAL A 106 -11.11 -8.37 9.27
N ILE A 107 -12.17 -7.70 9.70
CA ILE A 107 -12.39 -6.28 9.41
C ILE A 107 -11.28 -5.43 10.04
N VAL A 108 -10.89 -5.71 11.29
CA VAL A 108 -9.78 -5.01 11.96
C VAL A 108 -8.47 -5.21 11.19
N ILE A 109 -8.20 -6.41 10.69
CA ILE A 109 -7.03 -6.68 9.85
C ILE A 109 -7.09 -5.87 8.55
N ILE A 110 -8.23 -5.84 7.85
CA ILE A 110 -8.41 -5.04 6.63
C ILE A 110 -8.16 -3.55 6.91
N VAL A 111 -8.76 -2.98 7.95
CA VAL A 111 -8.56 -1.56 8.31
C VAL A 111 -7.11 -1.29 8.69
N TYR A 112 -6.47 -2.21 9.42
CA TYR A 112 -5.05 -2.10 9.77
C TYR A 112 -4.15 -2.11 8.52
N LEU A 113 -4.38 -3.04 7.59
CA LEU A 113 -3.63 -3.13 6.33
C LEU A 113 -3.89 -1.91 5.42
N LEU A 114 -5.13 -1.42 5.34
CA LEU A 114 -5.48 -0.19 4.64
C LEU A 114 -4.75 1.01 5.24
N SER A 115 -4.67 1.10 6.57
CA SER A 115 -3.93 2.15 7.25
C SER A 115 -2.43 2.11 6.95
N GLU A 116 -1.82 0.91 6.90
CA GLU A 116 -0.44 0.76 6.46
C GLU A 116 -0.22 1.35 5.06
N THR A 117 -1.12 1.05 4.12
CA THR A 117 -1.04 1.54 2.75
C THR A 117 -1.24 3.06 2.68
N LEU A 118 -2.20 3.61 3.43
CA LEU A 118 -2.39 5.06 3.55
C LEU A 118 -1.11 5.75 4.04
N PHE A 119 -0.50 5.27 5.13
CA PHE A 119 0.71 5.87 5.68
C PHE A 119 1.95 5.62 4.82
N HIS A 120 1.98 4.54 4.05
CA HIS A 120 3.00 4.32 3.03
C HIS A 120 2.90 5.38 1.92
N ILE A 121 1.70 5.63 1.39
CA ILE A 121 1.43 6.65 0.36
C ILE A 121 1.76 8.05 0.90
N LEU A 122 1.34 8.38 2.14
CA LEU A 122 1.74 9.62 2.79
C LEU A 122 3.27 9.74 2.90
N GLY A 123 3.96 8.65 3.22
CA GLY A 123 5.42 8.61 3.25
C GLY A 123 6.04 8.88 1.88
N LEU A 124 5.48 8.34 0.79
CA LEU A 124 5.94 8.64 -0.56
C LEU A 124 5.79 10.12 -0.93
N ILE A 125 4.75 10.80 -0.42
CA ILE A 125 4.52 12.23 -0.68
C ILE A 125 5.41 13.11 0.20
N PHE A 126 5.38 12.92 1.53
CA PHE A 126 6.00 13.83 2.51
C PHE A 126 7.45 13.47 2.88
N LEU A 127 7.94 12.27 2.52
CA LEU A 127 9.31 11.81 2.80
C LEU A 127 10.05 11.43 1.50
N SER A 128 9.62 11.99 0.36
CA SER A 128 10.20 11.73 -0.97
C SER A 128 11.69 12.09 -1.08
N ASP A 129 12.16 13.04 -0.28
CA ASP A 129 13.56 13.46 -0.16
C ASP A 129 14.44 12.42 0.56
N LEU A 130 13.85 11.62 1.46
CA LEU A 130 14.56 10.61 2.25
C LEU A 130 14.56 9.22 1.57
N HIS A 131 13.55 8.98 0.74
CA HIS A 131 13.38 7.77 -0.04
C HIS A 131 13.52 8.11 -1.54
N PRO A 132 14.74 8.16 -2.09
CA PRO A 132 14.88 8.23 -3.54
C PRO A 132 14.15 7.02 -4.14
N PHE A 133 13.28 7.28 -5.11
CA PHE A 133 12.49 6.27 -5.80
C PHE A 133 13.36 5.05 -6.15
N SER A 134 12.78 3.85 -6.01
CA SER A 134 13.51 2.61 -6.24
C SER A 134 14.19 2.62 -7.62
N ILE A 135 15.39 2.00 -7.71
CA ILE A 135 16.32 2.03 -8.86
C ILE A 135 15.65 1.73 -10.22
N SER A 136 14.51 1.03 -10.23
CA SER A 136 13.74 0.79 -11.45
C SER A 136 12.41 1.53 -11.43
N TYR A 137 12.32 2.57 -12.27
CA TYR A 137 11.08 3.28 -12.61
C TYR A 137 9.91 2.29 -12.73
N ARG A 138 9.97 1.37 -13.70
CA ARG A 138 8.88 0.42 -14.00
C ARG A 138 8.40 -0.41 -12.80
N ARG A 139 9.23 -0.64 -11.78
CA ARG A 139 8.79 -1.33 -10.55
C ARG A 139 7.93 -0.42 -9.67
N SER A 140 8.37 0.82 -9.46
CA SER A 140 7.64 1.80 -8.65
C SER A 140 6.21 2.03 -9.18
N ILE A 141 6.03 2.19 -10.51
CA ILE A 141 4.68 2.37 -11.07
C ILE A 141 3.80 1.12 -10.92
N LEU A 142 4.38 -0.07 -11.06
CA LEU A 142 3.66 -1.32 -10.90
C LEU A 142 3.20 -1.50 -9.45
N LEU A 143 4.06 -1.19 -8.48
CA LEU A 143 3.69 -1.25 -7.05
C LEU A 143 2.63 -0.21 -6.69
N LEU A 144 2.73 1.01 -7.24
CA LEU A 144 1.70 2.03 -7.04
C LEU A 144 0.34 1.59 -7.59
N PHE A 145 0.34 0.94 -8.77
CA PHE A 145 -0.88 0.37 -9.35
C PHE A 145 -1.45 -0.79 -8.51
N LEU A 146 -0.60 -1.64 -7.94
CA LEU A 146 -1.05 -2.69 -7.01
C LEU A 146 -1.67 -2.10 -5.75
N HIS A 147 -1.06 -1.08 -5.13
CA HIS A 147 -1.67 -0.38 -3.99
C HIS A 147 -2.98 0.31 -4.36
N TYR A 148 -3.10 0.84 -5.57
CA TYR A 148 -4.36 1.41 -6.05
C TYR A 148 -5.47 0.35 -6.09
N LEU A 149 -5.19 -0.86 -6.59
CA LEU A 149 -6.14 -1.97 -6.59
C LEU A 149 -6.44 -2.48 -5.18
N GLU A 150 -5.43 -2.59 -4.32
CA GLU A 150 -5.56 -2.97 -2.91
C GLU A 150 -6.63 -2.11 -2.21
N VAL A 151 -6.50 -0.78 -2.32
CA VAL A 151 -7.44 0.16 -1.70
C VAL A 151 -8.86 -0.03 -2.23
N VAL A 152 -9.02 -0.23 -3.55
CA VAL A 152 -10.34 -0.51 -4.13
C VAL A 152 -10.95 -1.76 -3.50
N PHE A 153 -10.17 -2.83 -3.35
CA PHE A 153 -10.67 -4.09 -2.80
C PHE A 153 -10.94 -4.02 -1.30
N ASP A 154 -10.11 -3.32 -0.53
CA ASP A 154 -10.33 -3.05 0.90
C ASP A 154 -11.67 -2.33 1.12
N PHE A 155 -11.92 -1.26 0.36
CA PHE A 155 -13.18 -0.51 0.46
C PHE A 155 -14.39 -1.36 0.06
N SER A 156 -14.27 -2.25 -0.93
CA SER A 156 -15.34 -3.21 -1.25
C SER A 156 -15.70 -4.11 -0.08
N VAL A 157 -14.71 -4.58 0.69
CA VAL A 157 -14.94 -5.34 1.92
C VAL A 157 -15.59 -4.45 2.98
N ILE A 158 -15.10 -3.23 3.20
CA ILE A 158 -15.64 -2.29 4.21
C ILE A 158 -17.11 -1.97 3.92
N TYR A 159 -17.45 -1.62 2.67
CA TYR A 159 -18.84 -1.31 2.29
C TYR A 159 -19.79 -2.49 2.53
N THR A 160 -19.33 -3.71 2.25
CA THR A 160 -20.11 -4.94 2.42
C THR A 160 -20.24 -5.30 3.89
N ALA A 161 -19.15 -5.26 4.65
CA ALA A 161 -19.09 -5.69 6.04
C ALA A 161 -19.94 -4.82 6.97
N PHE A 162 -20.00 -3.52 6.70
CA PHE A 162 -20.78 -2.56 7.49
C PHE A 162 -22.15 -2.22 6.87
N ASP A 163 -22.55 -2.89 5.78
CA ASP A 163 -23.81 -2.65 5.06
C ASP A 163 -24.07 -1.16 4.79
N LEU A 164 -23.08 -0.47 4.23
CA LEU A 164 -23.06 1.01 4.12
C LEU A 164 -23.88 1.56 2.94
N LEU A 165 -24.33 0.70 2.03
CA LEU A 165 -24.92 1.10 0.74
C LEU A 165 -26.42 0.82 0.66
N ASN A 166 -27.08 1.48 -0.29
CA ASN A 166 -28.53 1.47 -0.51
C ASN A 166 -29.13 0.09 -0.87
N LYS A 167 -28.31 -0.87 -1.28
CA LYS A 167 -28.75 -2.24 -1.62
C LYS A 167 -27.77 -3.27 -1.07
N LYS A 168 -28.25 -4.47 -0.76
CA LYS A 168 -27.39 -5.61 -0.40
C LYS A 168 -26.45 -5.92 -1.56
N LEU A 169 -25.16 -5.99 -1.24
CA LEU A 169 -24.12 -6.19 -2.23
C LEU A 169 -23.80 -7.67 -2.40
N SER A 170 -23.79 -8.15 -3.64
CA SER A 170 -22.96 -9.30 -4.02
C SER A 170 -21.48 -8.90 -4.04
N PRO A 171 -20.53 -9.84 -3.90
CA PRO A 171 -19.10 -9.56 -4.02
C PRO A 171 -18.74 -8.74 -5.27
N LEU A 172 -19.33 -9.08 -6.42
CA LEU A 172 -19.08 -8.37 -7.67
C LEU A 172 -19.65 -6.95 -7.65
N SER A 173 -20.85 -6.74 -7.08
CA SER A 173 -21.43 -5.40 -6.98
C SER A 173 -20.68 -4.48 -6.01
N ALA A 174 -20.07 -5.05 -4.95
CA ALA A 174 -19.21 -4.31 -4.03
C ALA A 174 -17.90 -3.87 -4.68
N LEU A 175 -17.29 -4.76 -5.49
CA LEU A 175 -16.14 -4.42 -6.33
C LEU A 175 -16.51 -3.33 -7.33
N TYR A 176 -17.60 -3.52 -8.07
CA TYR A 176 -18.12 -2.55 -9.03
C TYR A 176 -18.31 -1.16 -8.40
N PHE A 177 -19.01 -1.06 -7.26
CA PHE A 177 -19.19 0.25 -6.60
C PHE A 177 -17.86 0.88 -6.20
N SER A 178 -16.95 0.11 -5.61
CA SER A 178 -15.65 0.64 -5.20
C SER A 178 -14.84 1.13 -6.40
N PHE A 179 -14.81 0.40 -7.52
CA PHE A 179 -14.19 0.87 -8.76
C PHE A 179 -14.85 2.15 -9.27
N VAL A 180 -16.17 2.17 -9.41
CA VAL A 180 -16.94 3.32 -9.92
C VAL A 180 -16.71 4.57 -9.08
N THR A 181 -16.66 4.42 -7.75
CA THR A 181 -16.32 5.51 -6.82
C THR A 181 -14.87 5.94 -6.97
N ASN A 182 -13.93 4.99 -7.01
CA ASN A 182 -12.49 5.29 -7.09
C ASN A 182 -12.06 5.88 -8.44
N THR A 183 -12.82 5.64 -9.51
CA THR A 183 -12.63 6.28 -10.82
C THR A 183 -13.50 7.53 -10.99
N THR A 184 -14.19 7.97 -9.93
CA THR A 184 -15.09 9.12 -9.92
C THR A 184 -16.16 9.09 -11.02
N LEU A 185 -16.57 7.90 -11.48
CA LEU A 185 -17.59 7.73 -12.52
C LEU A 185 -18.99 7.99 -11.95
N GLY A 186 -19.27 7.43 -10.77
CA GLY A 186 -20.48 7.73 -10.01
C GLY A 186 -21.80 7.51 -10.77
N TYR A 187 -22.02 6.32 -11.37
CA TYR A 187 -23.23 6.01 -12.14
C TYR A 187 -24.56 6.21 -11.37
N GLY A 188 -24.52 6.26 -10.04
CA GLY A 188 -25.68 6.57 -9.19
C GLY A 188 -26.59 5.37 -8.92
N ASP A 189 -26.29 4.18 -9.43
CA ASP A 189 -27.08 2.96 -9.20
C ASP A 189 -26.80 2.32 -7.82
N ILE A 190 -25.62 2.57 -7.27
CA ILE A 190 -25.22 2.23 -5.89
C ILE A 190 -24.72 3.52 -5.23
N TYR A 191 -25.22 3.81 -4.03
CA TYR A 191 -24.84 5.01 -3.29
C TYR A 191 -24.88 4.77 -1.78
N PRO A 192 -24.11 5.55 -0.99
CA PRO A 192 -24.13 5.43 0.47
C PRO A 192 -25.52 5.77 1.01
N LYS A 193 -26.07 4.89 1.87
CA LYS A 193 -27.42 5.11 2.47
C LYS A 193 -27.38 5.82 3.81
N SER A 194 -26.22 5.92 4.44
CA SER A 194 -26.02 6.44 5.80
C SER A 194 -24.88 7.46 5.86
N THR A 195 -24.82 8.23 6.94
CA THR A 195 -23.70 9.13 7.23
C THR A 195 -22.37 8.38 7.30
N SER A 196 -22.34 7.18 7.89
CA SER A 196 -21.14 6.33 7.92
C SER A 196 -20.71 5.90 6.51
N GLY A 197 -21.67 5.59 5.63
CA GLY A 197 -21.39 5.28 4.23
C GLY A 197 -20.81 6.48 3.48
N GLN A 198 -21.33 7.69 3.73
CA GLN A 198 -20.78 8.91 3.15
C GLN A 198 -19.34 9.18 3.62
N ILE A 199 -19.06 8.98 4.91
CA ILE A 199 -17.70 9.10 5.47
C ILE A 199 -16.74 8.12 4.80
N ALA A 200 -17.16 6.86 4.59
CA ALA A 200 -16.34 5.86 3.91
C ALA A 200 -16.04 6.26 2.45
N VAL A 201 -17.03 6.78 1.71
CA VAL A 201 -16.83 7.30 0.35
C VAL A 201 -15.86 8.49 0.34
N ILE A 202 -16.02 9.44 1.28
CA ILE A 202 -15.10 10.58 1.41
C ILE A 202 -13.67 10.11 1.68
N ALA A 203 -13.49 9.16 2.59
CA ALA A 203 -12.18 8.59 2.91
C ALA A 203 -11.54 7.92 1.67
N GLN A 204 -12.32 7.15 0.91
CA GLN A 204 -11.85 6.52 -0.32
C GLN A 204 -11.41 7.56 -1.36
N LEU A 205 -12.20 8.63 -1.55
CA LEU A 205 -11.88 9.69 -2.51
C LEU A 205 -10.63 10.49 -2.11
N ILE A 206 -10.40 10.74 -0.82
CA ILE A 206 -9.17 11.38 -0.35
C ILE A 206 -7.94 10.53 -0.71
N ILE A 207 -8.02 9.21 -0.48
CA ILE A 207 -6.93 8.29 -0.84
C ILE A 207 -6.71 8.25 -2.35
N PHE A 208 -7.79 8.25 -3.15
CA PHE A 208 -7.71 8.34 -4.60
C PHE A 208 -6.95 9.59 -5.08
N ILE A 209 -7.26 10.76 -4.51
CA ILE A 209 -6.58 12.02 -4.86
C ILE A 209 -5.07 11.90 -4.57
N MET A 210 -4.68 11.25 -3.47
CA MET A 210 -3.26 11.02 -3.16
C MET A 210 -2.56 10.15 -4.20
N PHE A 211 -3.23 9.13 -4.74
CA PHE A 211 -2.70 8.35 -5.87
C PHE A 211 -2.52 9.21 -7.12
N VAL A 212 -3.50 10.06 -7.46
CA VAL A 212 -3.40 10.96 -8.62
C VAL A 212 -2.17 11.87 -8.50
N ILE A 213 -1.93 12.45 -7.32
CA ILE A 213 -0.74 13.28 -7.05
C ILE A 213 0.54 12.48 -7.29
N LEU A 214 0.63 11.26 -6.76
CA LEU A 214 1.80 10.40 -6.94
C LEU A 214 2.03 9.99 -8.40
N PHE A 215 0.98 9.65 -9.13
CA PHE A 215 1.10 9.33 -10.56
C PHE A 215 1.62 10.55 -11.34
N ILE A 216 1.12 11.75 -11.08
CA ILE A 216 1.58 12.99 -11.72
C ILE A 216 3.05 13.27 -11.38
N ASP A 217 3.43 13.26 -10.11
CA ASP A 217 4.82 13.48 -9.66
C ASP A 217 5.79 12.50 -10.33
N TYR A 218 5.37 11.23 -10.40
CA TYR A 218 6.14 10.17 -11.00
C TYR A 218 6.30 10.30 -12.53
N PHE A 219 5.29 10.78 -13.25
CA PHE A 219 5.43 11.08 -14.69
C PHE A 219 6.18 12.40 -14.95
N SER A 220 6.04 13.40 -14.07
CA SER A 220 6.72 14.69 -14.19
C SER A 220 8.23 14.58 -13.95
N SER A 221 8.65 13.80 -12.96
CA SER A 221 10.06 13.57 -12.64
C SER A 221 10.85 12.89 -13.77
N LYS A 222 10.17 12.18 -14.70
CA LYS A 222 10.78 11.60 -15.90
C LYS A 222 11.13 12.65 -16.98
N SER A 223 10.49 13.82 -16.95
CA SER A 223 10.66 14.86 -17.97
C SER A 223 11.82 15.82 -17.67
N LYS A 224 12.60 15.58 -16.61
CA LYS A 224 13.85 16.27 -16.29
C LYS A 224 15.03 15.34 -16.49
#